data_AF-A0A944EIY7-F1
#
_entry.id   AF-A0A944EIY7-F1
#
_cell.length_a   1.000
_cell.length_b   1.000
_cell.length_c   1.000
_cell.angle_alpha   90.00
_cell.angle_beta   90.00
_cell.angle_gamma   90.00
#
_symmetry.space_group_name_H-M   'P 1'
#
loop_
_entity.id
_entity.type
_entity.pdbx_description
1 polymer ?
#
loop_
_entity_poly.entity_id
_entity_poly.type
_entity_poly.pdbx_seq_one_letter_code
_entity_poly.pdbx_strand_id
1 'polypeptide(L)'
;MREEAERVQAALGEAERALQRLVVARVTVTEVLTEPPSAAAEPAPGAVAGSVVPHRIEGMAASVLAPDYQRIVAVLESDGGRAGLRCQQLAVALGLEAVPAKVEGLRSKAERLVERGWILQVRPGVFTVLATPAG
;
A
#
# COMPACT_ATOMS: atom_id res chain seq x y z
N MET A 1 -37.35 39.52 -5.12
CA MET A 1 -37.37 38.66 -3.90
C MET A 1 -37.89 37.25 -4.18
N ARG A 2 -39.08 37.04 -4.75
CA ARG A 2 -39.57 35.68 -5.09
C ARG A 2 -38.72 34.95 -6.14
N GLU A 3 -38.33 35.65 -7.20
CA GLU A 3 -37.54 35.07 -8.31
C GLU A 3 -36.12 34.65 -7.88
N GLU A 4 -35.50 35.41 -6.98
CA GLU A 4 -34.22 35.03 -6.37
C GLU A 4 -34.36 33.77 -5.51
N ALA A 5 -35.44 33.68 -4.72
CA ALA A 5 -35.71 32.51 -3.89
C ALA A 5 -35.91 31.23 -4.72
N GLU A 6 -36.62 31.35 -5.85
CA GLU A 6 -36.85 30.23 -6.77
C GLU A 6 -35.55 29.76 -7.44
N ARG A 7 -34.68 30.69 -7.86
CA ARG A 7 -33.35 30.35 -8.39
C ARG A 7 -32.48 29.62 -7.36
N VAL A 8 -32.47 30.10 -6.12
CA VAL A 8 -31.70 29.47 -5.04
C VAL A 8 -32.23 28.06 -4.74
N GLN A 9 -33.55 27.86 -4.73
CA GLN A 9 -34.16 26.54 -4.53
C GLN A 9 -33.83 25.57 -5.68
N ALA A 10 -33.83 26.03 -6.92
CA ALA A 10 -33.44 25.21 -8.08
C ALA A 10 -31.97 24.78 -7.98
N ALA A 11 -31.06 25.71 -7.67
CA ALA A 11 -29.64 25.43 -7.50
C ALA A 11 -29.36 24.46 -6.35
N LEU A 12 -30.09 24.61 -5.22
CA LEU A 12 -29.99 23.69 -4.09
C LEU A 12 -30.43 22.27 -4.49
N GLY A 13 -31.55 22.14 -5.20
CA GLY A 13 -32.03 20.84 -5.68
C GLY A 13 -31.05 20.16 -6.65
N GLU A 14 -30.35 20.93 -7.48
CA GLU A 14 -29.27 20.40 -8.34
C GLU A 14 -28.07 19.91 -7.53
N ALA A 15 -27.65 20.68 -6.53
CA ALA A 15 -26.55 20.30 -5.64
C ALA A 15 -26.89 19.04 -4.83
N GLU A 16 -28.13 18.93 -4.33
CA GLU A 16 -28.61 17.74 -3.60
C GLU A 16 -28.62 16.49 -4.49
N ARG A 17 -29.09 16.61 -5.74
CA ARG A 17 -29.03 15.51 -6.71
C ARG A 17 -27.59 15.11 -7.05
N ALA A 18 -26.66 16.06 -7.12
CA ALA A 18 -25.25 15.76 -7.31
C ALA A 18 -24.67 15.00 -6.10
N LEU A 19 -25.00 15.42 -4.87
CA LEU A 19 -24.59 14.74 -3.65
C LEU A 19 -25.15 13.32 -3.56
N GLN A 20 -26.44 13.14 -3.88
CA GLN A 20 -27.07 11.81 -3.89
C GLN A 20 -26.35 10.84 -4.84
N ARG A 21 -25.96 11.29 -6.04
CA ARG A 21 -25.18 10.47 -6.99
C ARG A 21 -23.84 10.02 -6.40
N LEU A 22 -23.15 10.91 -5.69
CA LEU A 22 -21.86 10.58 -5.04
C LEU A 22 -22.03 9.62 -3.86
N VAL A 23 -23.10 9.76 -3.09
CA VAL A 23 -23.43 8.82 -2.00
C VAL A 23 -23.67 7.42 -2.56
N VAL A 24 -24.47 7.30 -3.63
CA VAL A 24 -24.70 6.01 -4.31
C VAL A 24 -23.39 5.42 -4.83
N ALA A 25 -22.57 6.21 -5.54
CA ALA A 25 -21.29 5.73 -6.06
C ALA A 25 -20.35 5.22 -4.95
N ARG A 26 -20.32 5.90 -3.79
CA ARG A 26 -19.51 5.48 -2.64
C ARG A 26 -19.99 4.16 -2.03
N VAL A 27 -21.31 3.94 -1.95
CA VAL A 27 -21.87 2.66 -1.49
C VAL A 27 -21.42 1.53 -2.41
N THR A 28 -21.56 1.70 -3.73
CA THR A 28 -21.13 0.70 -4.71
C THR A 28 -19.62 0.42 -4.65
N VAL A 29 -18.78 1.47 -4.50
CA VAL A 29 -17.33 1.28 -4.33
C VAL A 29 -17.02 0.51 -3.05
N THR A 30 -17.75 0.79 -1.96
CA THR A 30 -17.54 0.08 -0.68
C THR A 30 -17.93 -1.39 -0.82
N GLU A 31 -19.01 -1.71 -1.52
CA GLU A 31 -19.44 -3.09 -1.78
C GLU A 31 -18.38 -3.86 -2.59
N VAL A 32 -17.90 -3.29 -3.71
CA VAL A 32 -16.84 -3.90 -4.55
C VAL A 32 -15.55 -4.14 -3.76
N LEU A 33 -15.21 -3.24 -2.83
CA LEU A 33 -14.02 -3.36 -1.99
C LEU A 33 -14.21 -4.34 -0.81
N THR A 34 -15.44 -4.69 -0.46
CA THR A 34 -15.77 -5.61 0.66
C THR A 34 -16.00 -7.04 0.17
N GLU A 35 -16.26 -7.24 -1.13
CA GLU A 35 -16.26 -8.57 -1.73
C GLU A 35 -14.84 -9.20 -1.58
N PRO A 36 -14.71 -10.37 -0.94
CA PRO A 36 -13.43 -11.04 -0.86
C PRO A 36 -12.97 -11.37 -2.28
N PRO A 37 -11.69 -11.13 -2.63
CA PRO A 37 -11.19 -11.52 -3.94
C PRO A 37 -11.43 -13.02 -4.10
N SER A 38 -12.28 -13.38 -5.06
CA SER A 38 -12.42 -14.77 -5.50
C SER A 38 -11.02 -15.31 -5.70
N ALA A 39 -10.70 -16.40 -4.99
CA ALA A 39 -9.40 -17.03 -4.96
C ALA A 39 -9.05 -17.66 -6.32
N ALA A 40 -8.82 -16.82 -7.32
CA ALA A 40 -7.88 -17.12 -8.37
C ALA A 40 -6.50 -16.87 -7.75
N ALA A 41 -5.67 -17.90 -7.71
CA ALA A 41 -4.25 -17.75 -7.44
C ALA A 41 -3.67 -16.79 -8.49
N GLU A 42 -3.65 -15.50 -8.19
CA GLU A 42 -3.04 -14.52 -9.05
C GLU A 42 -1.52 -14.77 -8.99
N PRO A 43 -0.84 -14.95 -10.13
CA PRO A 43 0.61 -14.95 -10.13
C PRO A 43 1.01 -13.57 -9.61
N ALA A 44 1.64 -13.54 -8.43
CA ALA A 44 2.16 -12.31 -7.80
C ALA A 44 2.70 -11.38 -8.90
N PRO A 45 2.11 -10.18 -9.10
CA PRO A 45 2.43 -9.35 -10.24
C PRO A 45 3.95 -9.17 -10.26
N GLY A 46 4.54 -9.61 -11.36
CA GLY A 46 5.96 -9.42 -11.62
C GLY A 46 6.29 -7.95 -11.35
N ALA A 47 7.42 -7.72 -10.69
CA ALA A 47 7.90 -6.39 -10.36
C ALA A 47 7.65 -5.44 -11.53
N VAL A 48 6.74 -4.46 -11.37
CA VAL A 48 6.48 -3.46 -12.40
C VAL A 48 7.79 -2.71 -12.60
N ALA A 49 8.46 -2.97 -13.73
CA ALA A 49 9.68 -2.28 -14.10
C ALA A 49 9.35 -0.79 -14.20
N GLY A 50 9.95 0.03 -13.33
CA GLY A 50 9.77 1.48 -13.35
C GLY A 50 8.90 2.09 -12.25
N SER A 51 8.32 1.33 -11.31
CA SER A 51 7.72 1.95 -10.13
C SER A 51 8.82 2.55 -9.23
N VAL A 52 8.96 3.87 -9.27
CA VAL A 52 9.99 4.63 -8.55
C VAL A 52 9.63 4.62 -7.06
N VAL A 53 10.48 3.99 -6.24
CA VAL A 53 10.39 4.06 -4.77
C VAL A 53 10.87 5.44 -4.33
N PRO A 54 10.03 6.37 -3.83
CA PRO A 54 10.49 7.69 -3.41
C PRO A 54 11.54 7.58 -2.29
N HIS A 55 12.41 8.58 -2.12
CA HIS A 55 13.25 8.66 -0.91
C HIS A 55 12.37 8.93 0.31
N ARG A 56 12.59 8.21 1.41
CA ARG A 56 11.84 8.40 2.64
C ARG A 56 12.20 9.75 3.27
N ILE A 57 11.16 10.47 3.66
CA ILE A 57 11.24 11.66 4.50
C ILE A 57 10.56 11.31 5.84
N GLU A 58 11.01 11.90 6.93
CA GLU A 58 10.39 11.70 8.24
C GLU A 58 8.90 12.08 8.22
N GLY A 59 8.06 11.31 8.92
CA GLY A 59 6.60 11.46 8.88
C GLY A 59 5.90 10.87 7.64
N MET A 60 6.65 10.36 6.66
CA MET A 60 6.07 9.73 5.48
C MET A 60 5.60 8.30 5.77
N ALA A 61 4.32 8.02 5.47
CA ALA A 61 3.73 6.70 5.64
C ALA A 61 4.11 5.76 4.48
N ALA A 62 4.17 4.45 4.76
CA ALA A 62 4.47 3.43 3.74
C ALA A 62 3.43 3.41 2.60
N SER A 63 2.22 3.93 2.80
CA SER A 63 1.13 3.99 1.81
C SER A 63 1.47 4.76 0.52
N VAL A 64 2.53 5.58 0.51
CA VAL A 64 3.02 6.25 -0.71
C VAL A 64 3.80 5.31 -1.64
N LEU A 65 4.25 4.16 -1.13
CA LEU A 65 4.97 3.16 -1.90
C LEU A 65 4.00 2.38 -2.81
N ALA A 66 4.50 1.75 -3.87
CA ALA A 66 3.66 0.81 -4.61
C ALA A 66 3.28 -0.40 -3.73
N PRO A 67 2.12 -1.07 -3.97
CA PRO A 67 1.58 -2.09 -3.08
C PRO A 67 2.55 -3.22 -2.72
N ASP A 68 3.39 -3.64 -3.65
CA ASP A 68 4.42 -4.66 -3.39
C ASP A 68 5.44 -4.25 -2.34
N TYR A 69 5.87 -2.99 -2.34
CA TYR A 69 6.81 -2.47 -1.35
C TYR A 69 6.11 -2.18 -0.02
N GLN A 70 4.83 -1.76 -0.04
CA GLN A 70 4.03 -1.62 1.17
C GLN A 70 3.94 -2.94 1.94
N ARG A 71 3.67 -4.05 1.24
CA ARG A 71 3.60 -5.39 1.85
C ARG A 71 4.94 -5.79 2.50
N ILE A 72 6.06 -5.48 1.87
CA ILE A 72 7.40 -5.74 2.44
C ILE A 72 7.58 -4.98 3.75
N VAL A 73 7.27 -3.68 3.77
CA VAL A 73 7.39 -2.84 4.98
C VAL A 73 6.46 -3.35 6.08
N ALA A 74 5.20 -3.65 5.76
CA ALA A 74 4.21 -4.14 6.72
C ALA A 74 4.63 -5.45 7.41
N VAL A 75 5.21 -6.39 6.66
CA VAL A 75 5.74 -7.64 7.26
C VAL A 75 6.88 -7.34 8.23
N LEU A 76 7.76 -6.39 7.89
CA LEU A 76 8.87 -6.00 8.75
C LEU A 76 8.41 -5.19 9.98
N GLU A 77 7.27 -4.49 9.91
CA GLU A 77 6.65 -3.76 11.03
C GLU A 77 5.97 -4.69 12.05
N SER A 78 5.67 -5.93 11.67
CA SER A 78 5.12 -6.94 12.57
C SER A 78 6.11 -7.30 13.69
N ASP A 79 5.62 -7.83 14.81
CA ASP A 79 6.45 -8.20 15.97
C ASP A 79 7.58 -9.17 15.59
N GLY A 80 7.30 -10.14 14.73
CA GLY A 80 8.32 -11.07 14.21
C GLY A 80 9.29 -10.44 13.21
N GLY A 81 8.89 -9.35 12.56
CA GLY A 81 9.68 -8.64 11.56
C GLY A 81 10.76 -7.72 12.14
N ARG A 82 10.50 -7.10 13.30
CA ARG A 82 11.40 -6.11 13.92
C ARG A 82 12.76 -6.69 14.35
N ALA A 83 12.80 -7.98 14.66
CA ALA A 83 14.05 -8.69 14.95
C ALA A 83 14.97 -8.87 13.72
N GLY A 84 14.42 -8.61 12.52
CA GLY A 84 15.11 -8.76 11.25
C GLY A 84 14.77 -10.08 10.56
N LEU A 85 14.41 -10.01 9.28
CA LEU A 85 14.06 -11.17 8.46
C LEU A 85 15.04 -11.36 7.31
N ARG A 86 15.39 -12.62 7.03
CA ARG A 86 16.08 -12.99 5.79
C ARG A 86 15.14 -12.91 4.59
N CYS A 87 15.66 -12.72 3.37
CA CYS A 87 14.85 -12.73 2.15
C CYS A 87 13.93 -13.94 2.03
N GLN A 88 14.41 -15.13 2.41
CA GLN A 88 13.60 -16.35 2.35
C GLN A 88 12.45 -16.32 3.37
N GLN A 89 12.69 -15.83 4.58
CA GLN A 89 11.65 -15.69 5.61
C GLN A 89 10.63 -14.63 5.22
N LEU A 90 11.10 -13.52 4.63
CA LEU A 90 10.25 -12.47 4.09
C LEU A 90 9.39 -12.99 2.93
N ALA A 91 9.94 -13.82 2.04
CA ALA A 91 9.19 -14.46 0.96
C ALA A 91 8.05 -15.34 1.52
N VAL A 92 8.36 -16.20 2.49
CA VAL A 92 7.35 -17.05 3.16
C VAL A 92 6.28 -16.21 3.85
N ALA A 93 6.67 -15.16 4.58
CA ALA A 93 5.74 -14.25 5.24
C ALA A 93 4.84 -13.46 4.28
N LEU A 94 5.32 -13.21 3.05
CA LEU A 94 4.56 -12.61 1.96
C LEU A 94 3.70 -13.62 1.18
N GLY A 95 3.67 -14.90 1.60
CA GLY A 95 2.95 -15.97 0.89
C GLY A 95 3.58 -16.35 -0.45
N LEU A 96 4.84 -15.97 -0.69
CA LEU A 96 5.57 -16.34 -1.89
C LEU A 96 6.24 -17.70 -1.71
N GLU A 97 6.30 -18.46 -2.80
CA GLU A 97 7.12 -19.67 -2.84
C GLU A 97 8.60 -19.32 -2.66
N ALA A 98 9.29 -20.04 -1.77
CA ALA A 98 10.68 -19.81 -1.39
C ALA A 98 11.70 -20.34 -2.42
N VAL A 99 11.39 -20.19 -3.71
CA VAL A 99 12.27 -20.57 -4.82
C VAL A 99 13.30 -19.46 -5.14
N PRO A 100 14.51 -19.80 -5.62
CA PRO A 100 15.58 -18.83 -5.85
C PRO A 100 15.15 -17.60 -6.64
N ALA A 101 14.43 -17.77 -7.75
CA ALA A 101 13.99 -16.65 -8.59
C ALA A 101 13.12 -15.62 -7.84
N LYS A 102 12.22 -16.07 -6.96
CA LYS A 102 11.36 -15.19 -6.17
C LYS A 102 12.13 -14.51 -5.04
N VAL A 103 13.04 -15.25 -4.41
CA VAL A 103 13.92 -14.73 -3.35
C VAL A 103 14.86 -13.65 -3.89
N GLU A 104 15.46 -13.85 -5.07
CA GLU A 104 16.29 -12.85 -5.75
C GLU A 104 15.49 -11.60 -6.11
N GLY A 105 14.29 -11.76 -6.70
CA GLY A 105 13.43 -10.63 -7.02
C GLY A 105 13.01 -9.83 -5.79
N LEU A 106 12.75 -10.51 -4.67
CA LEU A 106 12.45 -9.88 -3.39
C LEU A 106 13.67 -9.16 -2.79
N ARG A 107 14.87 -9.75 -2.92
CA ARG A 107 16.12 -9.12 -2.48
C ARG A 107 16.32 -7.78 -3.17
N SER A 108 16.19 -7.72 -4.50
CA SER A 108 16.34 -6.48 -5.26
C SER A 108 15.30 -5.41 -4.86
N LYS A 109 14.08 -5.81 -4.51
CA LYS A 109 13.06 -4.88 -3.97
C LYS A 109 13.43 -4.37 -2.57
N ALA A 110 13.93 -5.25 -1.70
CA ALA A 110 14.34 -4.89 -0.35
C ALA A 110 15.57 -3.97 -0.36
N GLU A 111 16.58 -4.25 -1.19
CA GLU A 111 17.76 -3.40 -1.36
C GLU A 111 17.37 -2.01 -1.85
N ARG A 112 16.44 -1.92 -2.81
CA ARG A 112 15.91 -0.62 -3.24
C ARG A 112 15.22 0.14 -2.10
N LEU A 113 14.49 -0.54 -1.22
CA LEU A 113 13.90 0.11 -0.05
C LEU A 113 14.97 0.58 0.94
N VAL A 114 16.08 -0.15 1.09
CA VAL A 114 17.23 0.27 1.90
C VAL A 114 17.89 1.51 1.32
N GLU A 115 18.21 1.52 0.03
CA GLU A 115 18.81 2.67 -0.67
C GLU A 115 17.95 3.94 -0.56
N ARG A 116 16.63 3.77 -0.53
CA ARG A 116 15.67 4.86 -0.40
C ARG A 116 15.32 5.21 1.05
N GLY A 117 15.92 4.51 2.01
CA GLY A 117 15.78 4.79 3.43
C GLY A 117 14.44 4.38 4.01
N TRP A 118 13.73 3.40 3.45
CA TRP A 118 12.47 2.89 3.99
C TRP A 118 12.64 1.80 5.05
N ILE A 119 13.67 0.97 4.88
CA ILE A 119 14.01 -0.14 5.77
C ILE A 119 15.53 -0.15 6.00
N LEU A 120 15.98 -0.93 6.98
CA LEU A 120 17.40 -1.11 7.30
C LEU A 120 17.86 -2.52 6.97
N GLN A 121 19.01 -2.65 6.33
CA GLN A 121 19.74 -3.92 6.27
C GLN A 121 20.71 -3.99 7.46
N VAL A 122 20.40 -4.84 8.45
CA VAL A 122 21.23 -4.96 9.67
C VAL A 122 22.49 -5.80 9.42
N ARG A 123 22.40 -6.77 8.52
CA ARG A 123 23.47 -7.67 8.07
C ARG A 123 23.16 -8.12 6.64
N PRO A 124 24.15 -8.62 5.87
CA PRO A 124 23.91 -9.06 4.49
C PRO A 124 22.70 -10.01 4.38
N GLY A 125 21.68 -9.57 3.65
CA GLY A 125 20.45 -10.32 3.43
C GLY A 125 19.45 -10.38 4.58
N VAL A 126 19.65 -9.62 5.66
CA VAL A 126 18.72 -9.49 6.81
C VAL A 126 18.21 -8.05 6.89
N PHE A 127 16.89 -7.88 6.83
CA PHE A 127 16.23 -6.58 6.76
C PHE A 127 15.28 -6.38 7.94
N THR A 128 15.14 -5.15 8.42
CA THR A 128 14.20 -4.75 9.46
C THR A 128 13.65 -3.35 9.17
N VAL A 129 12.59 -2.94 9.85
CA VAL A 129 12.07 -1.57 9.78
C VAL A 129 13.02 -0.59 10.46
N LEU A 130 13.01 0.66 9.98
CA LEU A 130 13.58 1.76 10.74
C LEU A 130 12.82 1.89 12.05
N ALA A 131 13.52 1.79 13.18
CA ALA A 131 12.95 2.20 14.45
C ALA A 131 12.59 3.68 14.32
N THR A 132 11.30 3.99 14.25
CA THR A 132 10.86 5.35 14.54
C THR A 132 11.08 5.51 16.04
N PRO A 133 11.93 6.43 16.51
CA PRO A 133 12.03 6.67 17.93
C PRO A 133 10.63 7.04 18.41
N ALA A 134 10.09 6.25 19.34
CA ALA A 134 8.89 6.64 20.07
C ALA A 134 9.28 7.89 20.87
N GLY A 135 8.86 9.05 20.37
CA GLY A 135 8.91 10.31 21.12
C GLY A 135 7.86 10.33 22.21
#